data_AF-A0A534UPW0-F1
#
_entry.id   AF-A0A534UPW0-F1
#
_cell.length_a   1.000
_cell.length_b   1.000
_cell.length_c   1.000
_cell.angle_alpha   90.00
_cell.angle_beta   90.00
_cell.angle_gamma   90.00
#
_symmetry.space_group_name_H-M   'P 1'
#
loop_
_entity.id
_entity.type
_entity.pdbx_description
1 polymer ?
#
loop_
_entity_poly.entity_id
_entity_poly.type
_entity_poly.pdbx_seq_one_letter_code
_entity_poly.pdbx_strand_id
1 'polypeptide(L)'
;MKNIEALRATPGIRVGAQAVGHSNYFVGRLFAHLIGFKDPKFVVGYGGTELDLALMRGELDGRINNPDTLMIRNADWLANKAIDIHAIMEVPKGLKQPGFDRLPEIEEFAKSERERKLLAMIRTFRQIGTPSILPPGTPREQVKILRDAMAKMFSDPEFHKEYKKLVGEEPTPLLAEDMERAIKDLPRDPEIVDLFKKLNAAGPLPPR
;
A
#
# COMPACT_ATOMS: atom_id res chain seq x y z
N MET A 1 -19.69 2.25 7.79
CA MET A 1 -19.93 3.67 7.39
C MET A 1 -20.02 3.66 5.89
N LYS A 2 -21.07 4.21 5.25
CA LYS A 2 -21.40 3.80 3.87
C LYS A 2 -20.76 4.64 2.74
N ASN A 3 -20.26 5.84 3.02
CA ASN A 3 -19.70 6.73 2.00
C ASN A 3 -18.60 7.66 2.57
N ILE A 4 -17.93 8.40 1.68
CA ILE A 4 -16.83 9.31 2.01
C ILE A 4 -17.30 10.46 2.91
N GLU A 5 -18.50 10.96 2.72
CA GLU A 5 -19.08 12.05 3.53
C GLU A 5 -19.26 11.62 4.99
N ALA A 6 -19.76 10.41 5.22
CA ALA A 6 -19.88 9.84 6.55
C ALA A 6 -18.51 9.66 7.23
N LEU A 7 -17.48 9.24 6.47
CA LEU A 7 -16.12 9.13 7.00
C LEU A 7 -15.54 10.50 7.41
N ARG A 8 -15.79 11.55 6.62
CA ARG A 8 -15.39 12.93 6.96
C ARG A 8 -16.13 13.50 8.17
N ALA A 9 -17.39 13.11 8.35
CA ALA A 9 -18.22 13.61 9.44
C ALA A 9 -17.87 12.97 10.79
N THR A 10 -17.45 11.70 10.77
CA THR A 10 -17.27 10.87 11.97
C THR A 10 -15.91 11.11 12.63
N PRO A 11 -15.87 11.56 13.89
CA PRO A 11 -14.62 11.69 14.64
C PRO A 11 -14.15 10.35 15.19
N GLY A 12 -12.83 10.21 15.37
CA GLY A 12 -12.27 9.11 16.17
C GLY A 12 -12.26 7.74 15.49
N ILE A 13 -12.41 7.67 14.16
CA ILE A 13 -12.37 6.41 13.39
C ILE A 13 -11.09 5.63 13.73
N ARG A 14 -11.26 4.37 14.17
CA ARG A 14 -10.18 3.45 14.51
C ARG A 14 -9.74 2.69 13.27
N VAL A 15 -8.57 3.04 12.75
CA VAL A 15 -7.97 2.36 11.59
C VAL A 15 -6.90 1.40 12.09
N GLY A 16 -7.09 0.11 11.82
CA GLY A 16 -6.13 -0.92 12.19
C GLY A 16 -4.97 -1.03 11.20
N ALA A 17 -3.79 -1.28 11.74
CA ALA A 17 -2.59 -1.55 10.96
C ALA A 17 -1.68 -2.56 11.68
N GLN A 18 -0.64 -3.02 10.97
CA GLN A 18 0.43 -3.83 11.56
C GLN A 18 1.35 -2.94 12.41
N ALA A 19 2.64 -2.83 12.08
CA ALA A 19 3.56 -1.94 12.78
C ALA A 19 3.56 -0.51 12.20
N VAL A 20 4.01 0.45 13.00
CA VAL A 20 4.41 1.78 12.48
C VAL A 20 5.49 1.56 11.42
N GLY A 21 5.37 2.22 10.27
CA GLY A 21 6.25 2.01 9.12
C GLY A 21 5.79 0.93 8.13
N HIS A 22 4.83 0.09 8.50
CA HIS A 22 4.30 -0.92 7.59
C HIS A 22 3.43 -0.29 6.49
N SER A 23 3.32 -0.95 5.33
CA SER A 23 2.59 -0.42 4.16
C SER A 23 1.14 -0.06 4.43
N ASN A 24 0.38 -0.95 5.08
CA ASN A 24 -1.01 -0.67 5.46
C ASN A 24 -1.14 0.50 6.45
N TYR A 25 -0.11 0.79 7.25
CA TYR A 25 -0.10 1.92 8.17
C TYR A 25 0.01 3.25 7.42
N PHE A 26 1.07 3.45 6.64
CA PHE A 26 1.26 4.75 5.96
C PHE A 26 0.27 4.97 4.81
N VAL A 27 -0.22 3.92 4.14
CA VAL A 27 -1.31 4.05 3.16
C VAL A 27 -2.62 4.42 3.85
N GLY A 28 -2.91 3.85 5.01
CA GLY A 28 -4.10 4.21 5.80
C GLY A 28 -4.05 5.67 6.27
N ARG A 29 -2.87 6.12 6.71
CA ARG A 29 -2.63 7.51 7.09
C ARG A 29 -2.73 8.46 5.90
N LEU A 30 -2.23 8.06 4.72
CA LEU A 30 -2.42 8.82 3.49
C LEU A 30 -3.91 9.00 3.18
N PHE A 31 -4.68 7.90 3.19
CA PHE A 31 -6.11 7.95 2.93
C PHE A 31 -6.83 8.87 3.92
N ALA A 32 -6.57 8.73 5.22
CA ALA A 32 -7.14 9.60 6.24
C ALA A 32 -6.78 11.08 6.04
N HIS A 33 -5.54 11.38 5.64
CA HIS A 33 -5.08 12.73 5.33
C HIS A 33 -5.78 13.32 4.10
N LEU A 34 -5.87 12.55 3.01
CA LEU A 34 -6.51 12.99 1.76
C LEU A 34 -8.04 13.12 1.88
N ILE A 35 -8.69 12.28 2.68
CA ILE A 35 -10.12 12.43 2.95
C ILE A 35 -10.40 13.56 3.94
N GLY A 36 -9.50 13.79 4.89
CA GLY A 36 -9.69 14.73 5.99
C GLY A 36 -10.49 14.12 7.13
N PHE A 37 -10.08 12.94 7.62
CA PHE A 37 -10.69 12.33 8.80
C PHE A 37 -10.55 13.24 10.02
N LYS A 38 -11.58 13.27 10.87
CA LYS A 38 -11.56 14.00 12.13
C LYS A 38 -10.95 13.13 13.23
N ASP A 39 -9.78 13.51 13.72
CA ASP A 39 -9.07 12.85 14.83
C ASP A 39 -8.96 11.31 14.73
N PRO A 40 -8.49 10.75 13.60
CA PRO A 40 -8.42 9.31 13.43
C PRO A 40 -7.47 8.65 14.44
N LYS A 41 -7.83 7.44 14.87
CA LYS A 41 -7.04 6.63 15.80
C LYS A 41 -6.43 5.47 15.04
N PHE A 42 -5.11 5.49 14.86
CA PHE A 42 -4.40 4.37 14.25
C PHE A 42 -4.01 3.37 15.33
N VAL A 43 -4.60 2.18 15.28
CA VAL A 43 -4.34 1.08 16.23
C VAL A 43 -3.38 0.10 15.56
N VAL A 44 -2.18 -0.01 16.11
CA VAL A 44 -1.07 -0.79 15.56
C VAL A 44 -0.79 -2.02 16.44
N GLY A 45 -0.07 -2.99 15.90
CA GLY A 45 0.37 -4.20 16.60
C GLY A 45 -0.36 -5.49 16.20
N TYR A 46 -1.33 -5.40 15.30
CA TYR A 46 -2.06 -6.57 14.81
C TYR A 46 -1.26 -7.33 13.74
N GLY A 47 -1.42 -8.66 13.71
CA GLY A 47 -1.12 -9.48 12.54
C GLY A 47 -2.12 -9.29 11.40
N GLY A 48 -1.75 -9.68 10.17
CA GLY A 48 -2.58 -9.48 8.99
C GLY A 48 -3.97 -10.14 9.04
N THR A 49 -4.09 -11.30 9.68
CA THR A 49 -5.35 -12.02 9.93
C THR A 49 -6.06 -11.50 11.18
N GLU A 50 -5.31 -11.05 12.20
CA GLU A 50 -5.89 -10.50 13.43
C GLU A 50 -6.66 -9.20 13.15
N LEU A 51 -6.20 -8.39 12.20
CA LEU A 51 -6.92 -7.21 11.72
C LEU A 51 -8.33 -7.53 11.21
N ASP A 52 -8.53 -8.69 10.57
CA ASP A 52 -9.85 -9.10 10.08
C ASP A 52 -10.78 -9.44 11.23
N LEU A 53 -10.28 -10.20 12.22
CA LEU A 53 -11.04 -10.54 13.42
C LEU A 53 -11.40 -9.30 14.24
N ALA A 54 -10.45 -8.37 14.41
CA ALA A 54 -10.66 -7.13 15.13
C ALA A 54 -11.70 -6.23 14.42
N LEU A 55 -11.72 -6.21 13.08
CA LEU A 55 -12.77 -5.54 12.32
C LEU A 55 -14.14 -6.19 12.55
N MET A 56 -14.24 -7.52 12.47
CA MET A 56 -15.50 -8.25 12.69
C MET A 56 -16.06 -8.07 14.11
N ARG A 57 -15.17 -7.97 15.11
CA ARG A 57 -15.54 -7.74 16.51
C ARG A 57 -15.88 -6.29 16.83
N GLY A 58 -15.71 -5.38 15.87
CA GLY A 58 -15.91 -3.95 16.09
C GLY A 58 -14.84 -3.31 16.96
N GLU A 59 -13.67 -3.93 17.10
CA GLU A 59 -12.49 -3.31 17.73
C GLU A 59 -11.86 -2.24 16.82
N LEU A 60 -12.04 -2.40 15.50
CA LEU A 60 -11.61 -1.48 14.46
C LEU A 60 -12.81 -1.04 13.62
N ASP A 61 -12.72 0.16 13.05
CA ASP A 61 -13.73 0.73 12.15
C ASP A 61 -13.31 0.61 10.67
N GLY A 62 -12.02 0.37 10.40
CA GLY A 62 -11.49 0.18 9.07
C GLY A 62 -10.03 -0.29 9.04
N ARG A 63 -9.57 -0.72 7.86
CA ARG A 63 -8.18 -1.10 7.58
C ARG A 63 -7.86 -0.91 6.10
N ILE A 64 -6.58 -0.93 5.77
CA ILE A 64 -6.13 -1.10 4.38
C ILE A 64 -5.90 -2.58 4.11
N ASN A 65 -6.25 -3.04 2.90
CA ASN A 65 -5.97 -4.39 2.43
C ASN A 65 -5.68 -4.40 0.93
N ASN A 66 -5.05 -5.46 0.45
CA ASN A 66 -4.85 -5.68 -0.98
C ASN A 66 -6.11 -6.34 -1.59
N PRO A 67 -6.49 -5.98 -2.83
CA PRO A 67 -7.60 -6.63 -3.54
C PRO A 67 -7.46 -8.16 -3.62
N ASP A 68 -6.30 -8.68 -4.01
CA ASP A 68 -6.06 -10.13 -4.15
C ASP A 68 -6.27 -10.87 -2.81
N THR A 69 -5.72 -10.31 -1.73
CA THR A 69 -5.92 -10.85 -0.38
C THR A 69 -7.39 -10.85 0.03
N LEU A 70 -8.16 -9.80 -0.29
CA LEU A 70 -9.59 -9.75 -0.02
C LEU A 70 -10.37 -10.78 -0.85
N MET A 71 -10.02 -10.95 -2.12
CA MET A 71 -10.67 -11.91 -3.02
C MET A 71 -10.40 -13.36 -2.63
N ILE A 72 -9.21 -13.66 -2.07
CA ILE A 72 -8.85 -15.02 -1.65
C ILE A 72 -9.35 -15.31 -0.24
N ARG A 73 -9.09 -14.41 0.73
CA ARG A 73 -9.33 -14.68 2.16
C ARG A 73 -10.71 -14.24 2.64
N ASN A 74 -11.31 -13.23 2.00
CA ASN A 74 -12.52 -12.57 2.47
C ASN A 74 -13.60 -12.49 1.37
N ALA A 75 -13.62 -13.43 0.42
CA ALA A 75 -14.59 -13.48 -0.69
C ALA A 75 -16.05 -13.39 -0.20
N ASP A 76 -16.37 -14.10 0.87
CA ASP A 76 -17.72 -14.09 1.47
C ASP A 76 -18.12 -12.72 1.99
N TRP A 77 -17.17 -11.89 2.45
CA TRP A 77 -17.48 -10.54 2.90
C TRP A 77 -17.87 -9.64 1.72
N LEU A 78 -17.25 -9.85 0.57
CA LEU A 78 -17.57 -9.15 -0.67
C LEU A 78 -18.92 -9.61 -1.22
N ALA A 79 -19.15 -10.93 -1.28
CA ALA A 79 -20.39 -11.52 -1.78
C ALA A 79 -21.60 -11.08 -0.94
N ASN A 80 -21.46 -11.11 0.40
CA ASN A 80 -22.53 -10.76 1.33
C ASN A 80 -22.60 -9.26 1.65
N LYS A 81 -21.73 -8.43 1.04
CA LYS A 81 -21.62 -6.99 1.33
C LYS A 81 -21.46 -6.70 2.82
N ALA A 82 -20.69 -7.53 3.51
CA ALA A 82 -20.43 -7.41 4.95
C ALA A 82 -19.46 -6.26 5.27
N ILE A 83 -18.73 -5.77 4.26
CA ILE A 83 -17.83 -4.63 4.35
C ILE A 83 -18.15 -3.58 3.29
N ASP A 84 -17.88 -2.32 3.61
CA ASP A 84 -17.89 -1.20 2.66
C ASP A 84 -16.44 -0.91 2.23
N ILE A 85 -16.19 -0.82 0.91
CA ILE A 85 -14.88 -0.43 0.37
C ILE A 85 -15.01 0.97 -0.23
N HIS A 86 -14.16 1.88 0.22
CA HIS A 86 -14.34 3.31 -0.02
C HIS A 86 -13.49 3.89 -1.14
N ALA A 87 -12.31 3.34 -1.38
CA ALA A 87 -11.38 3.82 -2.39
C ALA A 87 -10.39 2.71 -2.74
N ILE A 88 -9.73 2.86 -3.88
CA ILE A 88 -8.61 2.03 -4.29
C ILE A 88 -7.40 2.90 -4.62
N MET A 89 -6.21 2.39 -4.30
CA MET A 89 -4.96 2.95 -4.82
C MET A 89 -4.47 2.02 -5.91
N GLU A 90 -4.44 2.51 -7.14
CA GLU A 90 -3.91 1.76 -8.27
C GLU A 90 -2.38 1.83 -8.26
N VAL A 91 -1.74 0.66 -8.32
CA VAL A 91 -0.29 0.52 -8.22
C VAL A 91 0.19 -0.46 -9.31
N PRO A 92 0.80 0.02 -10.40
CA PRO A 92 0.99 1.42 -10.78
C PRO A 92 -0.34 2.12 -11.13
N LYS A 93 -0.30 3.46 -11.24
CA LYS A 93 -1.47 4.26 -11.62
C LYS A 93 -2.06 3.75 -12.94
N GLY A 94 -3.36 3.51 -12.99
CA GLY A 94 -4.06 2.97 -14.16
C GLY A 94 -4.17 1.44 -14.18
N LEU A 95 -3.47 0.71 -13.29
CA LEU A 95 -3.64 -0.74 -13.18
C LEU A 95 -4.95 -1.05 -12.45
N LYS A 96 -6.00 -1.26 -13.24
CA LYS A 96 -7.33 -1.64 -12.78
C LYS A 96 -7.33 -3.06 -12.20
N GLN A 97 -8.01 -3.22 -11.08
CA GLN A 97 -8.12 -4.49 -10.36
C GLN A 97 -9.52 -5.09 -10.60
N PRO A 98 -9.61 -6.30 -11.18
CA PRO A 98 -10.90 -6.90 -11.55
C PRO A 98 -11.89 -6.93 -10.39
N GLY A 99 -13.09 -6.37 -10.61
CA GLY A 99 -14.14 -6.32 -9.58
C GLY A 99 -14.09 -5.11 -8.65
N PHE A 100 -13.05 -4.26 -8.77
CA PHE A 100 -12.87 -3.04 -7.99
C PHE A 100 -12.96 -1.77 -8.84
N ASP A 101 -13.27 -1.88 -10.14
CA ASP A 101 -13.27 -0.79 -11.12
C ASP A 101 -14.22 0.37 -10.79
N ARG A 102 -15.26 0.09 -9.98
CA ARG A 102 -16.26 1.07 -9.53
C ARG A 102 -15.78 1.98 -8.40
N LEU A 103 -14.65 1.66 -7.76
CA LEU A 103 -14.16 2.41 -6.62
C LEU A 103 -13.46 3.69 -7.07
N PRO A 104 -13.61 4.81 -6.34
CA PRO A 104 -12.87 6.02 -6.64
C PRO A 104 -11.37 5.76 -6.42
N GLU A 105 -10.55 6.31 -7.31
CA GLU A 105 -9.10 6.25 -7.16
C GLU A 105 -8.67 7.28 -6.10
N ILE A 106 -7.73 6.90 -5.23
CA ILE A 106 -7.32 7.73 -4.09
C ILE A 106 -6.82 9.14 -4.48
N GLU A 107 -6.30 9.32 -5.70
CA GLU A 107 -5.83 10.59 -6.24
C GLU A 107 -6.96 11.60 -6.46
N GLU A 108 -8.20 11.16 -6.63
CA GLU A 108 -9.38 12.03 -6.73
C GLU A 108 -9.57 12.87 -5.45
N PHE A 109 -9.03 12.41 -4.32
CA PHE A 109 -9.10 13.12 -3.05
C PHE A 109 -7.94 14.11 -2.83
N ALA A 110 -6.93 14.11 -3.70
CA ALA A 110 -5.79 15.01 -3.63
C ALA A 110 -6.13 16.40 -4.21
N LYS A 111 -6.07 17.42 -3.35
CA LYS A 111 -6.46 18.81 -3.64
C LYS A 111 -5.27 19.71 -4.00
N SER A 112 -4.05 19.31 -3.67
CA SER A 112 -2.84 20.11 -3.88
C SER A 112 -1.75 19.32 -4.60
N GLU A 113 -0.84 20.03 -5.25
CA GLU A 113 0.38 19.43 -5.83
C GLU A 113 1.22 18.71 -4.78
N ARG A 114 1.24 19.24 -3.56
CA ARG A 114 1.91 18.64 -2.41
C ARG A 114 1.33 17.25 -2.08
N GLU A 115 0.01 17.13 -2.04
CA GLU A 115 -0.69 15.85 -1.84
C GLU A 115 -0.46 14.88 -3.00
N ARG A 116 -0.48 15.36 -4.25
CA ARG A 116 -0.22 14.54 -5.44
C ARG A 116 1.21 13.98 -5.46
N LYS A 117 2.21 14.79 -5.10
CA LYS A 117 3.60 14.35 -4.97
C LYS A 117 3.79 13.33 -3.85
N LEU A 118 3.15 13.55 -2.69
CA LEU A 118 3.15 12.59 -1.59
C LEU A 118 2.54 11.24 -2.00
N LEU A 119 1.38 11.28 -2.66
CA LEU A 119 0.71 10.10 -3.19
C LEU A 119 1.57 9.38 -4.23
N ALA A 120 2.17 10.11 -5.17
CA ALA A 120 3.08 9.53 -6.16
C ALA A 120 4.25 8.80 -5.50
N MET A 121 4.87 9.40 -4.49
CA MET A 121 5.96 8.77 -3.74
C MET A 121 5.52 7.48 -3.03
N ILE A 122 4.36 7.51 -2.35
CA ILE A 122 3.80 6.33 -1.68
C ILE A 122 3.42 5.23 -2.68
N ARG A 123 2.85 5.60 -3.83
CA ARG A 123 2.53 4.69 -4.92
C ARG A 123 3.78 4.01 -5.45
N THR A 124 4.88 4.74 -5.64
CA THR A 124 6.17 4.16 -6.02
C THR A 124 6.70 3.18 -4.98
N PHE A 125 6.64 3.49 -3.69
CA PHE A 125 7.05 2.54 -2.64
C PHE A 125 6.18 1.27 -2.63
N ARG A 126 4.88 1.42 -2.87
CA ARG A 126 3.96 0.29 -3.02
C ARG A 126 4.28 -0.56 -4.25
N GLN A 127 4.69 0.07 -5.36
CA GLN A 127 5.04 -0.62 -6.60
C GLN A 127 6.36 -1.39 -6.50
N ILE A 128 7.36 -0.81 -5.83
CA ILE A 128 8.65 -1.47 -5.61
C ILE A 128 8.50 -2.68 -4.67
N GLY A 129 7.55 -2.64 -3.73
CA GLY A 129 7.27 -3.74 -2.83
C GLY A 129 8.44 -4.01 -1.88
N THR A 130 9.13 -5.13 -2.08
CA THR A 130 10.29 -5.56 -1.28
C THR A 130 11.57 -5.45 -2.12
N PRO A 131 12.24 -4.28 -2.14
CA PRO A 131 13.41 -4.08 -2.97
C PRO A 131 14.61 -4.87 -2.48
N SER A 132 15.40 -5.37 -3.43
CA SER A 132 16.76 -5.87 -3.16
C SER A 132 17.77 -4.78 -3.47
N ILE A 133 18.45 -4.27 -2.45
CA ILE A 133 19.35 -3.12 -2.55
C ILE A 133 20.75 -3.55 -2.10
N LEU A 134 21.76 -3.13 -2.86
CA LEU A 134 23.18 -3.32 -2.52
C LEU A 134 23.77 -2.02 -1.97
N PRO A 135 24.75 -2.10 -1.05
CA PRO A 135 25.41 -0.89 -0.53
C PRO A 135 26.02 -0.01 -1.63
N PRO A 136 26.10 1.31 -1.40
CA PRO A 136 26.86 2.19 -2.29
C PRO A 136 28.30 1.69 -2.46
N GLY A 137 28.79 1.66 -3.70
CA GLY A 137 30.16 1.25 -4.03
C GLY A 137 30.35 -0.24 -4.29
N THR A 138 29.30 -1.08 -4.28
CA THR A 138 29.41 -2.48 -4.71
C THR A 138 29.97 -2.56 -6.15
N PRO A 139 31.00 -3.40 -6.41
CA PRO A 139 31.59 -3.54 -7.74
C PRO A 139 30.55 -3.89 -8.82
N ARG A 140 30.63 -3.24 -9.99
CA ARG A 140 29.66 -3.41 -11.09
C ARG A 140 29.49 -4.87 -11.53
N GLU A 141 30.57 -5.64 -11.55
CA GLU A 141 30.54 -7.07 -11.89
C GLU A 141 29.67 -7.87 -10.91
N GLN A 142 29.76 -7.58 -9.60
CA GLN A 142 28.94 -8.25 -8.59
C GLN A 142 27.47 -7.86 -8.72
N VAL A 143 27.19 -6.58 -8.98
CA VAL A 143 25.84 -6.09 -9.25
C VAL A 143 25.24 -6.81 -10.46
N LYS A 144 26.02 -6.97 -11.55
CA LYS A 144 25.58 -7.65 -12.76
C LYS A 144 25.24 -9.12 -12.50
N ILE A 145 26.11 -9.85 -11.78
CA ILE A 145 25.88 -11.26 -11.44
C ILE A 145 24.55 -11.43 -10.70
N LEU A 146 24.28 -10.58 -9.71
CA LEU A 146 23.05 -10.66 -8.91
C LEU A 146 21.79 -10.32 -9.71
N ARG A 147 21.87 -9.30 -10.59
CA ARG A 147 20.77 -8.96 -11.52
C ARG A 147 20.45 -10.11 -12.47
N ASP A 148 21.49 -10.68 -13.10
CA ASP A 148 21.34 -11.80 -14.02
C ASP A 148 20.75 -13.03 -13.30
N ALA A 149 21.16 -13.28 -12.06
CA ALA A 149 20.62 -14.38 -11.25
C ALA A 149 19.13 -14.18 -10.91
N MET A 150 18.73 -12.97 -10.51
CA MET A 150 17.31 -12.65 -10.27
C MET A 150 16.47 -12.77 -11.53
N ALA A 151 16.96 -12.25 -12.66
CA ALA A 151 16.26 -12.35 -13.94
C ALA A 151 16.07 -13.82 -14.37
N LYS A 152 17.09 -14.68 -14.17
CA LYS A 152 17.00 -16.11 -14.42
C LYS A 152 15.97 -16.79 -13.50
N MET A 153 16.00 -16.49 -12.19
CA MET A 153 15.04 -17.04 -11.22
C MET A 153 13.59 -16.68 -11.61
N PHE A 154 13.32 -15.41 -11.95
CA PHE A 154 11.98 -14.98 -12.36
C PHE A 154 11.56 -15.47 -13.74
N SER A 155 12.48 -16.02 -14.54
CA SER A 155 12.17 -16.66 -15.83
C SER A 155 12.01 -18.18 -15.71
N ASP A 156 12.27 -18.77 -14.54
CA ASP A 156 12.22 -20.22 -14.31
C ASP A 156 10.79 -20.69 -14.00
N PRO A 157 10.16 -21.54 -14.83
CA PRO A 157 8.81 -22.04 -14.58
C PRO A 157 8.66 -22.80 -13.25
N GLU A 158 9.70 -23.49 -12.77
CA GLU A 158 9.62 -24.19 -11.48
C GLU A 158 9.60 -23.20 -10.30
N PHE A 159 10.27 -22.03 -10.43
CA PHE A 159 10.14 -20.96 -9.45
C PHE A 159 8.70 -20.44 -9.39
N HIS A 160 8.06 -20.18 -10.53
CA HIS A 160 6.66 -19.73 -10.58
C HIS A 160 5.72 -20.74 -9.92
N LYS A 161 5.89 -22.03 -10.22
CA LYS A 161 5.10 -23.11 -9.64
C LYS A 161 5.25 -23.19 -8.12
N GLU A 162 6.47 -23.16 -7.59
CA GLU A 162 6.69 -23.23 -6.15
C GLU A 162 6.26 -21.95 -5.45
N TYR A 163 6.48 -20.78 -6.05
CA TYR A 163 6.01 -19.50 -5.54
C TYR A 163 4.48 -19.49 -5.44
N LYS A 164 3.76 -19.86 -6.49
CA LYS A 164 2.30 -19.95 -6.49
C LYS A 164 1.79 -20.92 -5.44
N LYS A 165 2.46 -22.06 -5.25
CA LYS A 165 2.10 -23.04 -4.23
C LYS A 165 2.25 -22.50 -2.80
N LEU A 166 3.31 -21.72 -2.53
CA LEU A 166 3.60 -21.19 -1.20
C LEU A 166 2.84 -19.89 -0.88
N VAL A 167 2.68 -19.02 -1.87
CA VAL A 167 2.15 -17.65 -1.72
C VAL A 167 0.69 -17.57 -2.16
N GLY A 168 0.24 -18.43 -3.08
CA GLY A 168 -1.11 -18.43 -3.65
C GLY A 168 -1.30 -17.49 -4.84
N GLU A 169 -0.25 -16.78 -5.24
CA GLU A 169 -0.27 -15.74 -6.29
C GLU A 169 0.86 -15.97 -7.30
N GLU A 170 0.75 -15.40 -8.51
CA GLU A 170 1.86 -15.40 -9.48
C GLU A 170 2.91 -14.35 -9.07
N PRO A 171 4.21 -14.62 -9.23
CA PRO A 171 5.23 -13.62 -8.95
C PRO A 171 5.16 -12.50 -10.00
N THR A 172 5.12 -11.25 -9.53
CA THR A 172 5.05 -10.04 -10.36
C THR A 172 6.29 -9.17 -10.17
N PRO A 173 7.47 -9.63 -10.66
CA PRO A 173 8.72 -8.93 -10.39
C PRO A 173 8.80 -7.58 -11.09
N LEU A 174 9.26 -6.56 -10.36
CA LEU A 174 9.81 -5.35 -10.95
C LEU A 174 11.30 -5.58 -11.21
N LEU A 175 11.67 -5.74 -12.49
CA LEU A 175 13.05 -6.02 -12.86
C LEU A 175 13.97 -4.80 -12.61
N ALA A 176 15.29 -5.05 -12.64
CA ALA A 176 16.29 -4.11 -12.16
C ALA A 176 16.20 -2.72 -12.84
N GLU A 177 16.00 -2.69 -14.16
CA GLU A 177 15.90 -1.46 -14.94
C GLU A 177 14.65 -0.66 -14.58
N ASP A 178 13.53 -1.34 -14.41
CA ASP A 178 12.25 -0.73 -14.01
C ASP A 178 12.31 -0.20 -12.58
N MET A 179 12.93 -0.97 -11.68
CA MET A 179 13.15 -0.56 -10.29
C MET A 179 14.09 0.65 -10.21
N GLU A 180 15.18 0.66 -10.99
CA GLU A 180 16.08 1.82 -11.08
C GLU A 180 15.36 3.07 -11.56
N ARG A 181 14.52 2.93 -12.59
CA ARG A 181 13.72 4.04 -13.12
C ARG A 181 12.74 4.56 -12.07
N ALA A 182 12.00 3.67 -11.41
CA ALA A 182 11.08 4.03 -10.33
C ALA A 182 11.78 4.80 -9.19
N ILE A 183 13.00 4.39 -8.82
CA ILE A 183 13.80 5.08 -7.78
C ILE A 183 14.36 6.42 -8.27
N LYS A 184 14.72 6.54 -9.55
CA LYS A 184 15.20 7.81 -10.14
C LYS A 184 14.08 8.85 -10.21
N ASP A 185 12.86 8.41 -10.55
CA ASP A 185 11.69 9.28 -10.72
C ASP A 185 10.99 9.61 -9.38
N LEU A 186 11.42 8.99 -8.28
CA LEU A 186 10.88 9.25 -6.95
C LEU A 186 11.00 10.75 -6.60
N PRO A 187 9.93 11.42 -6.12
CA PRO A 187 10.02 12.78 -5.62
C PRO A 187 11.09 12.91 -4.52
N ARG A 188 12.03 13.86 -4.67
CA ARG A 188 13.12 14.13 -3.71
C ARG A 188 13.03 15.50 -3.07
N ASP A 189 11.91 16.19 -3.26
CA ASP A 189 11.62 17.47 -2.63
C ASP A 189 11.71 17.31 -1.09
N PRO A 190 12.58 18.04 -0.38
CA PRO A 190 12.75 17.88 1.06
C PRO A 190 11.45 18.00 1.85
N GLU A 191 10.56 18.90 1.42
CA GLU A 191 9.25 19.10 2.02
C GLU A 191 8.35 17.85 1.91
N ILE A 192 8.35 17.18 0.76
CA ILE A 192 7.54 15.97 0.51
C ILE A 192 8.12 14.79 1.29
N VAL A 193 9.44 14.69 1.33
CA VAL A 193 10.15 13.68 2.13
C VAL A 193 9.82 13.84 3.61
N ASP A 194 9.83 15.07 4.13
CA ASP A 194 9.49 15.33 5.53
C ASP A 194 8.01 15.12 5.83
N LEU A 195 7.12 15.44 4.88
CA LEU A 195 5.70 15.13 4.99
C LEU A 195 5.46 13.62 5.08
N PHE A 196 6.14 12.84 4.24
CA PHE A 196 6.07 11.37 4.31
C PHE A 196 6.66 10.82 5.59
N LYS A 197 7.80 11.33 6.07
CA LYS A 197 8.36 10.91 7.37
C LYS A 197 7.35 11.11 8.50
N LYS A 198 6.65 12.25 8.53
CA LYS A 198 5.58 12.52 9.50
C LYS A 198 4.40 11.56 9.34
N LEU A 199 4.03 11.24 8.10
CA LEU A 199 2.98 10.28 7.76
C LEU A 199 3.36 8.83 8.07
N ASN A 200 4.65 8.51 8.06
CA ASN A 200 5.17 7.17 8.32
C ASN A 200 5.49 6.93 9.80
N ALA A 201 5.84 7.98 10.54
CA ALA A 201 6.12 7.94 11.97
C ALA A 201 4.84 7.84 12.81
N ALA A 202 4.97 7.44 14.07
CA ALA A 202 3.87 7.50 15.03
C ALA A 202 3.43 8.95 15.32
N GLY A 203 2.21 9.14 15.81
CA GLY A 203 1.69 10.43 16.25
C GLY A 203 0.53 10.98 15.42
N PRO A 204 0.14 12.25 15.64
CA PRO A 204 -0.98 12.86 14.92
C PRO A 204 -0.68 12.96 13.42
N LEU A 205 -1.73 12.91 12.59
CA LEU A 205 -1.58 13.17 11.16
C LEU A 205 -1.02 14.58 10.94
N PRO A 206 -0.16 14.78 9.92
CA PRO A 206 0.26 16.11 9.54
C PRO A 206 -0.97 16.95 9.13
N PRO A 207 -0.94 18.27 9.39
CA PRO A 207 -1.99 19.15 8.91
C PRO A 207 -2.06 19.09 7.39
N ARG A 208 -3.29 19.08 6.90
CA ARG A 208 -3.61 19.11 5.47
C ARG A 208 -3.48 20.52 4.93
#